data_AF-A0A9D1MG36-F1
#
_entry.id   AF-A0A9D1MG36-F1
#
_cell.length_a   1.000
_cell.length_b   1.000
_cell.length_c   1.000
_cell.angle_alpha   90.00
_cell.angle_beta   90.00
_cell.angle_gamma   90.00
#
_symmetry.space_group_name_H-M   'P 1'
#
loop_
_entity.id
_entity.type
_entity.pdbx_description
1 polymer ?
#
loop_
_entity_poly.entity_id
_entity_poly.type
_entity_poly.pdbx_seq_one_letter_code
_entity_poly.pdbx_strand_id
1 'polypeptide(L)'
;MKQTEKEEIRKGIRKGLAVLFAVAMSVSVGACGVNAKDGGGGAPGGDEWYGEAADDALDGTGGTGGTGAPGEGEGEGTEKPVRPAAGQMTAGAWDDNAEYSFFLSLFEKAADEPGQSGMDEGGREENTDGIFQAYKSENKDVAWGMYPLGRVEVRAQTADGTPAAGVVVKLTGGGNDGSRETLRAVTGANGKAYLFPAPSVTEYTLSAKYGGTDIPMTEEDGVFTAVVAQAQAYTGLDLCFMVDTTGSMADELLYLQSELDDVIGRVQAEFPEADISLGLLFYRDEGDEYVVRSSDFTPDIAAQRKFLLAQEADGGGDYPEAVHEALEAALNLSWREGTRKILIPVLDAPPHDQNAQRQDIRAEFGELVYRAAGEGIAVMPVAASGVDVCSQYLLRSSALLTGGKYVFLTDDSGIGGTHQKPAVGEYTVEYLNSCLVRLIGELYDGVERPAVDWRQET
;
A
#
# COMPACT_ATOMS: atom_id res chain seq x y z
N MET A 1 16.52 19.74 -41.04
CA MET A 1 17.32 20.64 -40.16
C MET A 1 16.70 20.88 -38.77
N LYS A 2 15.49 20.39 -38.45
CA LYS A 2 14.84 20.57 -37.12
C LYS A 2 14.81 19.32 -36.22
N GLN A 3 15.48 18.24 -36.62
CA GLN A 3 15.44 16.94 -35.91
C GLN A 3 16.72 16.72 -35.09
N THR A 4 17.87 17.16 -35.62
CA THR A 4 19.19 17.07 -34.98
C THR A 4 19.34 17.95 -33.73
N GLU A 5 18.70 19.13 -33.68
CA GLU A 5 18.75 19.99 -32.48
C GLU A 5 18.03 19.38 -31.26
N LYS A 6 16.97 18.57 -31.48
CA LYS A 6 16.30 17.86 -30.38
C LYS A 6 17.14 16.72 -29.79
N GLU A 7 18.04 16.12 -30.58
CA GLU A 7 18.98 15.11 -30.09
C GLU A 7 20.14 15.72 -29.31
N GLU A 8 20.69 16.86 -29.75
CA GLU A 8 21.78 17.52 -29.00
C GLU A 8 21.34 18.05 -27.63
N ILE A 9 20.11 18.54 -27.50
CA ILE A 9 19.56 18.95 -26.19
C ILE A 9 19.42 17.76 -25.25
N ARG A 10 18.97 16.58 -25.72
CA ARG A 10 18.97 15.34 -24.92
C ARG A 10 20.36 14.87 -24.50
N LYS A 11 21.40 15.20 -25.28
CA LYS A 11 22.81 14.86 -24.99
C LYS A 11 23.51 15.84 -24.05
N GLY A 12 22.94 17.04 -23.84
CA GLY A 12 23.55 18.12 -23.07
C GLY A 12 23.51 17.95 -21.54
N ILE A 13 22.60 17.14 -21.01
CA ILE A 13 22.34 17.03 -19.56
C ILE A 13 23.14 15.89 -18.88
N ARG A 14 23.65 14.90 -19.65
CA ARG A 14 24.27 13.67 -19.12
C ARG A 14 25.82 13.67 -19.12
N LYS A 15 26.48 14.70 -18.62
CA LYS A 15 27.96 14.71 -18.46
C LYS A 15 28.39 15.09 -17.04
N GLY A 16 28.51 14.09 -16.16
CA GLY A 16 28.97 14.34 -14.80
C GLY A 16 29.11 13.17 -13.83
N LEU A 17 29.20 11.90 -14.27
CA LEU A 17 29.41 10.79 -13.32
C LEU A 17 30.69 9.99 -13.62
N ALA A 18 31.77 10.37 -12.93
CA ALA A 18 32.97 9.55 -12.84
C ALA A 18 32.85 8.62 -11.61
N VAL A 19 32.36 7.40 -11.83
CA VAL A 19 32.27 6.39 -10.77
C VAL A 19 33.68 5.98 -10.31
N LEU A 20 34.06 6.45 -9.13
CA LEU A 20 35.33 6.12 -8.47
C LEU A 20 35.22 4.75 -7.76
N PHE A 21 35.87 3.73 -8.32
CA PHE A 21 35.97 2.42 -7.70
C PHE A 21 36.76 2.49 -6.38
N ALA A 22 36.09 2.28 -5.25
CA ALA A 22 36.72 2.02 -3.96
C ALA A 22 36.96 0.52 -3.77
N VAL A 23 38.17 0.04 -4.05
CA VAL A 23 38.59 -1.33 -3.73
C VAL A 23 38.97 -1.40 -2.25
N ALA A 24 38.07 -1.92 -1.42
CA ALA A 24 38.35 -2.19 -0.01
C ALA A 24 39.19 -3.48 0.15
N MET A 25 40.50 -3.33 0.40
CA MET A 25 41.33 -4.45 0.84
C MET A 25 40.98 -4.86 2.27
N SER A 26 40.75 -6.15 2.48
CA SER A 26 40.53 -6.73 3.80
C SER A 26 41.85 -6.80 4.60
N VAL A 27 41.81 -6.29 5.83
CA VAL A 27 42.83 -6.57 6.86
C VAL A 27 42.12 -7.05 8.10
N SER A 28 42.06 -8.35 8.29
CA SER A 28 41.57 -8.99 9.50
C SER A 28 42.66 -9.01 10.57
N VAL A 29 42.41 -8.38 11.71
CA VAL A 29 43.18 -8.59 12.95
C VAL A 29 42.19 -8.91 14.06
N GLY A 30 42.14 -10.18 14.44
CA GLY A 30 41.41 -10.61 15.63
C GLY A 30 42.26 -10.46 16.90
N ALA A 31 41.61 -10.16 18.02
CA ALA A 31 42.18 -10.33 19.36
C ALA A 31 41.05 -10.72 20.35
N CYS A 32 41.37 -11.63 21.28
CA CYS A 32 40.43 -12.22 22.23
C CYS A 32 40.51 -11.59 23.64
N GLY A 33 39.49 -11.82 24.47
CA GLY A 33 39.52 -11.61 25.94
C GLY A 33 38.25 -10.87 26.43
N VAL A 34 37.20 -11.45 27.05
CA VAL A 34 37.01 -12.45 28.14
C VAL A 34 36.79 -11.81 29.53
N ASN A 35 35.60 -12.11 30.12
CA ASN A 35 35.20 -12.02 31.55
C ASN A 35 35.02 -10.63 32.21
N ALA A 36 34.14 -10.43 33.21
CA ALA A 36 33.05 -11.28 33.76
C ALA A 36 32.12 -10.52 34.74
N LYS A 37 30.89 -11.06 34.89
CA LYS A 37 30.06 -11.22 36.12
C LYS A 37 29.49 -10.04 36.94
N ASP A 38 28.34 -10.40 37.55
CA ASP A 38 27.61 -9.81 38.69
C ASP A 38 26.95 -8.43 38.46
N GLY A 39 25.74 -8.13 38.95
CA GLY A 39 24.75 -8.92 39.71
C GLY A 39 23.36 -8.26 39.64
N GLY A 40 22.30 -8.94 40.09
CA GLY A 40 20.91 -8.53 39.80
C GLY A 40 20.27 -7.53 40.78
N GLY A 41 19.05 -7.09 40.46
CA GLY A 41 18.17 -6.39 41.40
C GLY A 41 17.03 -5.57 40.78
N GLY A 42 15.78 -6.03 41.00
CA GLY A 42 14.60 -5.15 41.10
C GLY A 42 13.79 -4.90 39.82
N ALA A 43 12.61 -5.54 39.73
CA ALA A 43 11.49 -5.08 38.93
C ALA A 43 10.37 -4.53 39.84
N PRO A 44 9.61 -3.55 39.35
CA PRO A 44 8.15 -3.54 39.45
C PRO A 44 7.50 -3.31 38.06
N GLY A 45 6.27 -3.71 37.76
CA GLY A 45 5.27 -4.43 38.57
C GLY A 45 3.86 -3.84 38.37
N GLY A 46 2.94 -4.63 37.81
CA GLY A 46 1.51 -4.33 37.65
C GLY A 46 1.13 -3.62 36.34
N ASP A 47 0.00 -3.92 35.66
CA ASP A 47 -1.02 -4.95 35.93
C ASP A 47 -1.64 -5.45 34.60
N GLU A 48 -1.75 -6.77 34.42
CA GLU A 48 -2.56 -7.41 33.36
C GLU A 48 -3.83 -8.03 33.98
N TRP A 49 -4.99 -7.83 33.35
CA TRP A 49 -6.26 -8.46 33.74
C TRP A 49 -6.71 -9.47 32.70
N TYR A 50 -6.44 -10.76 32.96
CA TYR A 50 -7.13 -11.87 32.31
C TYR A 50 -8.18 -12.46 33.27
N GLY A 51 -9.43 -12.53 32.82
CA GLY A 51 -10.50 -13.24 33.53
C GLY A 51 -10.68 -14.63 32.94
N GLU A 52 -10.44 -15.67 33.75
CA GLU A 52 -10.55 -17.07 33.33
C GLU A 52 -12.00 -17.49 33.05
N ALA A 53 -12.16 -18.43 32.11
CA ALA A 53 -13.40 -19.15 31.91
C ALA A 53 -13.62 -20.19 33.02
N ALA A 54 -14.86 -20.37 33.45
CA ALA A 54 -15.28 -21.49 34.30
C ALA A 54 -16.16 -22.44 33.49
N ASP A 55 -15.69 -23.68 33.32
CA ASP A 55 -16.56 -24.82 32.99
C ASP A 55 -17.58 -25.03 34.11
N ASP A 56 -18.82 -25.38 33.77
CA ASP A 56 -19.66 -26.13 34.70
C ASP A 56 -20.61 -27.10 33.97
N ALA A 57 -20.95 -28.21 34.64
CA ALA A 57 -21.19 -29.49 33.98
C ALA A 57 -22.67 -29.91 33.75
N LEU A 58 -22.82 -30.97 32.96
CA LEU A 58 -24.08 -31.64 32.56
C LEU A 58 -24.81 -32.37 33.72
N ASP A 59 -26.04 -31.93 34.05
CA ASP A 59 -27.23 -32.74 34.42
C ASP A 59 -28.49 -31.81 34.45
N GLY A 60 -29.73 -32.20 34.19
CA GLY A 60 -30.26 -33.47 33.66
C GLY A 60 -31.79 -33.57 33.78
N THR A 61 -32.34 -34.68 33.23
CA THR A 61 -33.77 -35.09 33.27
C THR A 61 -34.79 -34.23 32.50
N GLY A 62 -35.82 -34.88 31.93
CA GLY A 62 -36.88 -34.24 31.14
C GLY A 62 -38.25 -34.22 31.83
N GLY A 63 -39.14 -33.36 31.34
CA GLY A 63 -40.52 -33.22 31.83
C GLY A 63 -41.45 -32.67 30.73
N THR A 64 -42.70 -33.15 30.71
CA THR A 64 -43.63 -33.00 29.58
C THR A 64 -44.63 -31.84 29.72
N GLY A 65 -44.83 -31.08 28.65
CA GLY A 65 -46.15 -30.61 28.18
C GLY A 65 -46.90 -29.53 28.98
N GLY A 66 -47.19 -28.40 28.34
CA GLY A 66 -48.14 -27.40 28.83
C GLY A 66 -48.41 -26.29 27.81
N THR A 67 -49.64 -26.19 27.31
CA THR A 67 -50.07 -25.16 26.34
C THR A 67 -50.43 -23.84 27.04
N GLY A 68 -49.93 -22.71 26.53
CA GLY A 68 -50.32 -21.35 26.96
C GLY A 68 -50.29 -20.37 25.77
N ALA A 69 -51.23 -19.42 25.75
CA ALA A 69 -51.46 -18.49 24.64
C ALA A 69 -50.51 -17.27 24.68
N PRO A 70 -50.47 -16.40 23.64
CA PRO A 70 -49.34 -15.49 23.43
C PRO A 70 -49.34 -14.30 24.39
N GLY A 71 -48.14 -13.91 24.83
CA GLY A 71 -47.88 -12.60 25.41
C GLY A 71 -47.42 -11.65 24.31
N GLU A 72 -48.12 -10.53 24.14
CA GLU A 72 -47.67 -9.44 23.29
C GLU A 72 -46.42 -8.81 23.91
N GLY A 73 -45.29 -8.94 23.21
CA GLY A 73 -44.04 -8.27 23.52
C GLY A 73 -43.51 -7.66 22.24
N GLU A 74 -43.67 -6.34 22.10
CA GLU A 74 -42.96 -5.56 21.09
C GLU A 74 -41.49 -5.51 21.47
N GLY A 75 -40.77 -6.59 21.15
CA GLY A 75 -39.32 -6.53 21.03
C GLY A 75 -39.00 -5.86 19.71
N GLU A 76 -38.37 -4.69 19.75
CA GLU A 76 -37.59 -4.18 18.63
C GLU A 76 -36.45 -5.15 18.36
N GLY A 77 -36.75 -6.18 17.56
CA GLY A 77 -35.74 -7.01 16.94
C GLY A 77 -35.02 -6.15 15.93
N THR A 78 -33.90 -5.56 16.33
CA THR A 78 -32.86 -5.16 15.39
C THR A 78 -32.34 -6.44 14.73
N GLU A 79 -33.01 -6.87 13.65
CA GLU A 79 -32.46 -7.89 12.76
C GLU A 79 -31.08 -7.40 12.34
N LYS A 80 -30.04 -8.15 12.73
CA LYS A 80 -28.67 -7.83 12.28
C LYS A 80 -28.69 -7.79 10.75
N PRO A 81 -28.13 -6.75 10.11
CA PRO A 81 -28.19 -6.60 8.67
C PRO A 81 -27.72 -7.89 7.99
N VAL A 82 -28.57 -8.44 7.12
CA VAL A 82 -28.23 -9.61 6.33
C VAL A 82 -27.11 -9.22 5.40
N ARG A 83 -25.96 -9.89 5.53
CA ARG A 83 -24.78 -9.52 4.75
C ARG A 83 -24.95 -9.92 3.28
N PRO A 84 -24.45 -9.09 2.35
CA PRO A 84 -24.36 -9.45 0.95
C PRO A 84 -23.41 -10.64 0.76
N ALA A 85 -23.54 -11.33 -0.37
CA ALA A 85 -22.53 -12.26 -0.83
C ALA A 85 -21.35 -11.49 -1.44
N ALA A 86 -20.15 -12.08 -1.44
CA ALA A 86 -19.01 -11.59 -2.20
C ALA A 86 -19.22 -11.79 -3.72
N GLY A 87 -18.35 -11.18 -4.53
CA GLY A 87 -18.46 -11.21 -6.00
C GLY A 87 -19.58 -10.33 -6.52
N GLN A 88 -19.74 -9.14 -5.95
CA GLN A 88 -20.78 -8.17 -6.30
C GLN A 88 -20.20 -6.80 -6.65
N MET A 89 -19.21 -6.31 -5.91
CA MET A 89 -18.54 -5.05 -6.20
C MET A 89 -17.64 -5.16 -7.43
N THR A 90 -17.57 -4.11 -8.24
CA THR A 90 -16.72 -4.03 -9.44
C THR A 90 -15.57 -3.05 -9.23
N ALA A 91 -14.41 -3.37 -9.81
CA ALA A 91 -13.20 -2.58 -9.69
C ALA A 91 -12.38 -2.56 -10.98
N GLY A 92 -11.57 -1.52 -11.15
CA GLY A 92 -10.46 -1.47 -12.09
C GLY A 92 -9.12 -1.41 -11.38
N ALA A 93 -8.04 -1.66 -12.12
CA ALA A 93 -6.67 -1.63 -11.61
C ALA A 93 -5.72 -0.92 -12.58
N TRP A 94 -4.70 -0.28 -12.03
CA TRP A 94 -3.69 0.47 -12.78
C TRP A 94 -2.29 0.33 -12.17
N ASP A 95 -1.27 0.29 -13.02
CA ASP A 95 0.14 0.16 -12.62
C ASP A 95 0.94 1.34 -13.16
N ASP A 96 1.07 2.40 -12.36
CA ASP A 96 1.85 3.60 -12.70
C ASP A 96 3.37 3.32 -12.80
N ASN A 97 3.84 2.16 -12.34
CA ASN A 97 5.23 1.76 -12.55
C ASN A 97 5.46 1.13 -13.93
N ALA A 98 4.48 0.39 -14.45
CA ALA A 98 4.45 -0.03 -15.85
C ALA A 98 4.25 1.18 -16.78
N GLU A 99 3.20 1.97 -16.52
CA GLU A 99 2.76 3.09 -17.36
C GLU A 99 3.30 4.46 -16.91
N TYR A 100 4.56 4.49 -16.47
CA TYR A 100 5.18 5.68 -15.88
C TYR A 100 5.20 6.91 -16.80
N SER A 101 5.24 6.71 -18.13
CA SER A 101 5.15 7.83 -19.08
C SER A 101 3.76 8.47 -19.12
N PHE A 102 2.69 7.70 -18.87
CA PHE A 102 1.34 8.21 -18.67
C PHE A 102 1.22 8.91 -17.32
N PHE A 103 1.74 8.32 -16.23
CA PHE A 103 1.75 8.97 -14.92
C PHE A 103 2.40 10.37 -14.96
N LEU A 104 3.50 10.52 -15.72
CA LEU A 104 4.14 11.82 -15.92
C LEU A 104 3.28 12.84 -16.70
N SER A 105 2.40 12.43 -17.63
CA SER A 105 1.55 13.38 -18.38
C SER A 105 0.51 14.07 -17.49
N LEU A 106 0.10 13.41 -16.41
CA LEU A 106 -0.82 13.96 -15.40
C LEU A 106 -0.26 15.22 -14.69
N PHE A 107 1.04 15.49 -14.78
CA PHE A 107 1.67 16.70 -14.22
C PHE A 107 1.98 17.77 -15.28
N GLU A 108 1.80 17.46 -16.57
CA GLU A 108 2.00 18.40 -17.66
C GLU A 108 0.66 18.94 -18.15
N LYS A 109 0.52 20.26 -18.27
CA LYS A 109 -0.67 20.83 -18.92
C LYS A 109 -0.63 20.44 -20.40
N ALA A 110 -1.69 19.81 -20.90
CA ALA A 110 -1.89 19.67 -22.34
C ALA A 110 -1.69 21.02 -23.04
N ALA A 111 -0.99 21.02 -24.18
CA ALA A 111 -1.00 22.18 -25.05
C ALA A 111 -2.45 22.45 -25.46
N ASP A 112 -2.87 23.72 -25.51
CA ASP A 112 -4.23 24.10 -25.89
C ASP A 112 -4.48 23.79 -27.39
N GLU A 113 -4.68 22.51 -27.74
CA GLU A 113 -5.08 22.05 -29.07
C GLU A 113 -6.57 22.36 -29.29
N PRO A 114 -6.91 23.25 -30.23
CA PRO A 114 -8.28 23.72 -30.37
C PRO A 114 -9.16 22.65 -31.04
N GLY A 115 -9.88 21.87 -30.23
CA GLY A 115 -10.99 21.04 -30.69
C GLY A 115 -11.10 19.62 -30.11
N GLN A 116 -10.39 19.29 -29.03
CA GLN A 116 -10.40 17.93 -28.45
C GLN A 116 -10.99 17.83 -27.03
N SER A 117 -11.87 18.76 -26.65
CA SER A 117 -12.74 18.58 -25.48
C SER A 117 -13.88 17.60 -25.81
N GLY A 118 -13.57 16.31 -25.70
CA GLY A 118 -14.60 15.28 -25.52
C GLY A 118 -15.31 15.54 -24.19
N MET A 119 -16.64 15.54 -24.22
CA MET A 119 -17.46 15.50 -23.01
C MET A 119 -18.00 14.09 -22.85
N ASP A 120 -17.85 13.54 -21.65
CA ASP A 120 -18.47 12.27 -21.32
C ASP A 120 -20.01 12.40 -21.23
N GLU A 121 -20.72 11.28 -21.09
CA GLU A 121 -22.19 11.28 -21.01
C GLU A 121 -22.75 12.05 -19.78
N GLY A 122 -21.89 12.43 -18.82
CA GLY A 122 -22.18 13.30 -17.68
C GLY A 122 -21.83 14.78 -17.87
N GLY A 123 -21.22 15.16 -19.02
CA GLY A 123 -20.87 16.54 -19.35
C GLY A 123 -19.57 17.06 -18.75
N ARG A 124 -18.64 16.19 -18.33
CA ARG A 124 -17.28 16.58 -17.90
C ARG A 124 -16.28 16.40 -19.05
N GLU A 125 -15.23 17.24 -19.07
CA GLU A 125 -14.13 17.07 -20.02
C GLU A 125 -13.37 15.76 -19.75
N GLU A 126 -13.13 14.96 -20.78
CA GLU A 126 -12.43 13.67 -20.70
C GLU A 126 -10.91 13.81 -20.51
N ASN A 127 -10.36 15.02 -20.53
CA ASN A 127 -8.91 15.21 -20.49
C ASN A 127 -8.36 15.14 -19.07
N THR A 128 -7.60 14.08 -18.79
CA THR A 128 -6.91 13.82 -17.52
C THR A 128 -5.50 14.45 -17.44
N ASP A 129 -4.97 14.99 -18.54
CA ASP A 129 -3.67 15.66 -18.57
C ASP A 129 -3.63 16.86 -17.63
N GLY A 130 -2.56 16.99 -16.86
CA GLY A 130 -2.38 18.09 -15.91
C GLY A 130 -3.25 18.02 -14.65
N ILE A 131 -4.03 16.94 -14.40
CA ILE A 131 -4.84 16.80 -13.18
C ILE A 131 -4.01 16.89 -11.88
N PHE A 132 -2.73 16.46 -11.93
CA PHE A 132 -1.76 16.56 -10.85
C PHE A 132 -0.79 17.75 -11.00
N GLN A 133 -1.04 18.70 -11.92
CA GLN A 133 -0.18 19.87 -12.12
C GLN A 133 0.03 20.67 -10.83
N ALA A 134 -0.98 20.74 -9.95
CA ALA A 134 -0.89 21.43 -8.65
C ALA A 134 0.19 20.82 -7.73
N TYR A 135 0.44 19.51 -7.83
CA TYR A 135 1.43 18.77 -7.02
C TYR A 135 2.82 18.75 -7.65
N LYS A 136 3.01 19.37 -8.82
CA LYS A 136 4.32 19.53 -9.49
C LYS A 136 5.14 20.64 -8.80
N SER A 137 5.61 20.37 -7.59
CA SER A 137 6.28 21.33 -6.72
C SER A 137 7.52 20.75 -6.05
N GLU A 138 8.51 21.60 -5.79
CA GLU A 138 9.65 21.27 -4.91
C GLU A 138 9.29 21.49 -3.43
N ASN A 139 8.23 22.27 -3.14
CA ASN A 139 7.72 22.49 -1.79
C ASN A 139 7.01 21.22 -1.26
N LYS A 140 7.50 20.71 -0.12
CA LYS A 140 6.97 19.52 0.56
C LYS A 140 5.49 19.63 0.92
N ASP A 141 5.04 20.78 1.42
CA ASP A 141 3.64 21.01 1.82
C ASP A 141 2.68 20.96 0.62
N VAL A 142 3.19 21.18 -0.59
CA VAL A 142 2.42 21.12 -1.84
C VAL A 142 2.52 19.73 -2.46
N ALA A 143 3.69 19.09 -2.38
CA ALA A 143 3.95 17.76 -2.93
C ALA A 143 3.69 16.61 -1.93
N TRP A 144 3.07 16.89 -0.77
CA TRP A 144 2.82 15.91 0.30
C TRP A 144 4.06 15.10 0.70
N GLY A 145 5.21 15.78 0.77
CA GLY A 145 6.51 15.17 1.04
C GLY A 145 7.02 14.20 -0.04
N MET A 146 6.24 13.90 -1.09
CA MET A 146 6.54 12.90 -2.12
C MET A 146 7.07 13.54 -3.41
N TYR A 147 8.00 12.85 -4.09
CA TYR A 147 8.65 13.37 -5.30
C TYR A 147 8.55 12.38 -6.48
N PRO A 148 7.33 12.02 -6.92
CA PRO A 148 7.08 10.88 -7.79
C PRO A 148 7.57 11.04 -9.24
N LEU A 149 8.16 12.18 -9.59
CA LEU A 149 8.67 12.49 -10.94
C LEU A 149 10.13 12.05 -11.16
N GLY A 150 10.87 11.80 -10.08
CA GLY A 150 12.32 11.55 -10.08
C GLY A 150 12.75 10.08 -10.18
N ARG A 151 11.91 9.17 -10.71
CA ARG A 151 12.11 7.71 -10.57
C ARG A 151 13.50 7.22 -10.99
N VAL A 152 14.17 6.57 -10.04
CA VAL A 152 15.34 5.70 -10.23
C VAL A 152 14.87 4.26 -10.12
N GLU A 153 14.96 3.50 -11.22
CA GLU A 153 14.58 2.09 -11.28
C GLU A 153 15.78 1.18 -10.97
N VAL A 154 15.59 0.25 -10.04
CA VAL A 154 16.54 -0.81 -9.75
C VAL A 154 15.93 -2.17 -10.07
N ARG A 155 16.69 -3.01 -10.79
CA ARG A 155 16.37 -4.41 -11.07
C ARG A 155 17.39 -5.29 -10.37
N ALA A 156 16.92 -6.24 -9.58
CA ALA A 156 17.75 -7.30 -9.02
C ALA A 156 17.37 -8.63 -9.68
N GLN A 157 18.38 -9.35 -10.15
CA GLN A 157 18.21 -10.60 -10.89
C GLN A 157 19.46 -11.48 -10.80
N THR A 158 19.33 -12.77 -11.09
CA THR A 158 20.47 -13.66 -11.35
C THR A 158 21.05 -13.43 -12.75
N ALA A 159 22.21 -14.06 -13.03
CA ALA A 159 22.88 -13.95 -14.33
C ALA A 159 22.09 -14.51 -15.52
N ASP A 160 21.06 -15.35 -15.28
CA ASP A 160 20.11 -15.85 -16.29
C ASP A 160 18.84 -14.99 -16.41
N GLY A 161 18.72 -13.91 -15.63
CA GLY A 161 17.57 -13.00 -15.64
C GLY A 161 16.42 -13.38 -14.71
N THR A 162 16.55 -14.42 -13.87
CA THR A 162 15.52 -14.73 -12.86
C THR A 162 15.44 -13.59 -11.83
N PRO A 163 14.25 -13.01 -11.56
CA PRO A 163 14.12 -11.92 -10.60
C PRO A 163 14.57 -12.29 -9.18
N ALA A 164 15.20 -11.35 -8.48
CA ALA A 164 15.67 -11.51 -7.11
C ALA A 164 14.91 -10.61 -6.14
N ALA A 165 14.03 -11.23 -5.36
CA ALA A 165 13.28 -10.58 -4.29
C ALA A 165 14.17 -10.29 -3.07
N GLY A 166 13.82 -9.27 -2.28
CA GLY A 166 14.46 -8.98 -0.99
C GLY A 166 15.84 -8.32 -1.07
N VAL A 167 16.25 -7.81 -2.25
CA VAL A 167 17.48 -7.00 -2.37
C VAL A 167 17.19 -5.61 -1.82
N VAL A 168 17.93 -5.24 -0.78
CA VAL A 168 17.86 -3.93 -0.14
C VAL A 168 18.67 -2.95 -0.97
N VAL A 169 18.00 -1.93 -1.51
CA VAL A 169 18.65 -0.87 -2.30
C VAL A 169 18.66 0.43 -1.49
N LYS A 170 19.77 1.15 -1.56
CA LYS A 170 19.96 2.41 -0.85
C LYS A 170 20.54 3.45 -1.78
N LEU A 171 19.83 4.57 -1.94
CA LEU A 171 20.32 5.78 -2.59
C LEU A 171 20.86 6.72 -1.52
N THR A 172 22.02 7.34 -1.75
CA THR A 172 22.56 8.38 -0.88
C THR A 172 23.13 9.49 -1.75
N GLY A 173 22.62 10.70 -1.57
CA GLY A 173 22.91 11.84 -2.44
C GLY A 173 22.78 13.18 -1.74
N GLY A 174 23.00 14.25 -2.50
CA GLY A 174 22.81 15.61 -2.04
C GLY A 174 22.73 16.62 -3.17
N GLY A 175 22.34 17.84 -2.81
CA GLY A 175 22.21 18.97 -3.71
C GLY A 175 23.33 19.99 -3.61
N ASN A 176 23.40 20.85 -4.62
CA ASN A 176 24.30 22.03 -4.64
C ASN A 176 23.94 23.07 -3.56
N ASP A 177 22.73 23.01 -3.00
CA ASP A 177 22.25 23.78 -1.85
C ASP A 177 22.76 23.24 -0.49
N GLY A 178 23.44 22.08 -0.49
CA GLY A 178 23.89 21.39 0.72
C GLY A 178 22.88 20.42 1.31
N SER A 179 21.72 20.22 0.66
CA SER A 179 20.77 19.16 1.01
C SER A 179 21.44 17.78 0.97
N ARG A 180 20.94 16.88 1.82
CA ARG A 180 21.39 15.49 1.87
C ARG A 180 20.19 14.58 2.07
N GLU A 181 20.17 13.49 1.33
CA GLU A 181 19.09 12.52 1.39
C GLU A 181 19.64 11.10 1.44
N THR A 182 18.86 10.22 2.04
CA THR A 182 19.10 8.78 2.04
C THR A 182 17.77 8.09 1.91
N LEU A 183 17.54 7.47 0.76
CA LEU A 183 16.36 6.65 0.50
C LEU A 183 16.73 5.18 0.57
N ARG A 184 15.77 4.36 0.98
CA ARG A 184 15.83 2.90 0.98
C ARG A 184 14.63 2.38 0.18
N ALA A 185 14.82 1.27 -0.53
CA ALA A 185 13.73 0.42 -0.98
C ALA A 185 14.16 -1.06 -0.89
N VAL A 186 13.23 -1.98 -1.09
CA VAL A 186 13.49 -3.44 -1.16
C VAL A 186 12.83 -4.00 -2.41
N THR A 187 13.49 -4.91 -3.12
CA THR A 187 12.91 -5.48 -4.35
C THR A 187 11.72 -6.39 -4.07
N GLY A 188 10.64 -6.18 -4.83
CA GLY A 188 9.47 -7.05 -4.85
C GLY A 188 9.77 -8.42 -5.46
N ALA A 189 8.75 -9.28 -5.53
CA ALA A 189 8.88 -10.62 -6.11
C ALA A 189 9.32 -10.59 -7.58
N ASN A 190 8.89 -9.56 -8.32
CA ASN A 190 9.31 -9.24 -9.69
C ASN A 190 10.76 -8.70 -9.81
N GLY A 191 11.53 -8.65 -8.72
CA GLY A 191 12.91 -8.18 -8.67
C GLY A 191 13.09 -6.67 -8.84
N LYS A 192 12.02 -5.88 -8.88
CA LYS A 192 12.09 -4.42 -9.07
C LYS A 192 11.98 -3.67 -7.75
N ALA A 193 12.70 -2.56 -7.64
CA ALA A 193 12.56 -1.54 -6.61
C ALA A 193 12.69 -0.15 -7.24
N TYR A 194 12.07 0.84 -6.64
CA TYR A 194 12.03 2.21 -7.15
C TYR A 194 12.45 3.17 -6.04
N LEU A 195 13.25 4.19 -6.38
CA LEU A 195 13.60 5.28 -5.47
C LEU A 195 13.27 6.61 -6.14
N PHE A 196 12.83 7.60 -5.36
CA PHE A 196 12.33 8.88 -5.85
C PHE A 196 13.04 10.01 -5.10
N PRO A 197 14.31 10.31 -5.44
CA PRO A 197 15.05 11.38 -4.77
C PRO A 197 14.37 12.74 -4.92
N ALA A 198 14.47 13.59 -3.90
CA ALA A 198 13.96 14.95 -3.96
C ALA A 198 14.60 15.75 -5.10
N PRO A 199 13.90 16.71 -5.75
CA PRO A 199 14.43 17.49 -6.87
C PRO A 199 15.74 18.25 -6.57
N SER A 200 15.99 18.58 -5.30
CA SER A 200 17.25 19.20 -4.85
C SER A 200 18.46 18.24 -4.92
N VAL A 201 18.24 16.92 -4.91
CA VAL A 201 19.29 15.89 -4.95
C VAL A 201 19.80 15.71 -6.37
N THR A 202 20.77 16.55 -6.75
CA THR A 202 21.35 16.57 -8.11
C THR A 202 22.41 15.50 -8.35
N GLU A 203 23.06 14.99 -7.30
CA GLU A 203 24.06 13.92 -7.39
C GLU A 203 23.80 12.85 -6.33
N TYR A 204 23.89 11.58 -6.71
CA TYR A 204 23.67 10.45 -5.80
C TYR A 204 24.52 9.23 -6.16
N THR A 205 24.59 8.31 -5.20
CA THR A 205 25.19 6.97 -5.34
C THR A 205 24.16 5.92 -4.93
N LEU A 206 24.17 4.76 -5.59
CA LEU A 206 23.39 3.60 -5.19
C LEU A 206 24.29 2.51 -4.61
N SER A 207 23.72 1.75 -3.68
CA SER A 207 24.29 0.50 -3.17
C SER A 207 23.17 -0.53 -3.02
N ALA A 208 23.47 -1.79 -3.30
CA ALA A 208 22.55 -2.92 -3.10
C ALA A 208 23.15 -3.91 -2.09
N LYS A 209 22.30 -4.48 -1.24
CA LYS A 209 22.65 -5.55 -0.32
C LYS A 209 21.66 -6.70 -0.41
N TYR A 210 22.19 -7.92 -0.40
CA TYR A 210 21.39 -9.14 -0.37
C TYR A 210 21.97 -10.13 0.64
N GLY A 211 21.13 -10.63 1.56
CA GLY A 211 21.60 -11.43 2.70
C GLY A 211 22.70 -10.74 3.52
N GLY A 212 22.69 -9.40 3.60
CA GLY A 212 23.72 -8.58 4.25
C GLY A 212 25.00 -8.35 3.44
N THR A 213 25.17 -9.01 2.28
CA THR A 213 26.34 -8.90 1.40
C THR A 213 26.14 -7.77 0.37
N ASP A 214 27.16 -6.94 0.15
CA ASP A 214 27.14 -5.90 -0.90
C ASP A 214 27.12 -6.53 -2.31
N ILE A 215 26.19 -6.09 -3.14
CA ILE A 215 25.98 -6.58 -4.52
C ILE A 215 26.44 -5.50 -5.50
N PRO A 216 27.31 -5.82 -6.48
CA PRO A 216 27.73 -4.85 -7.50
C PRO A 216 26.54 -4.47 -8.39
N MET A 217 26.47 -3.18 -8.73
CA MET A 217 25.44 -2.62 -9.60
C MET A 217 26.05 -2.04 -10.87
N THR A 218 25.38 -2.22 -12.00
CA THR A 218 25.69 -1.55 -13.28
C THR A 218 24.53 -0.67 -13.70
N GLU A 219 24.80 0.49 -14.28
CA GLU A 219 23.77 1.39 -14.83
C GLU A 219 23.76 1.30 -16.36
N GLU A 220 22.58 1.12 -16.95
CA GLU A 220 22.35 1.16 -18.39
C GLU A 220 21.03 1.89 -18.66
N ASP A 221 21.07 2.93 -19.49
CA ASP A 221 19.95 3.80 -19.85
C ASP A 221 19.11 4.38 -18.69
N GLY A 222 19.70 4.53 -17.50
CA GLY A 222 19.04 5.01 -16.29
C GLY A 222 18.41 3.93 -15.42
N VAL A 223 18.55 2.65 -15.79
CA VAL A 223 18.16 1.50 -14.97
C VAL A 223 19.40 0.90 -14.31
N PHE A 224 19.36 0.73 -12.99
CA PHE A 224 20.44 0.09 -12.25
C PHE A 224 20.15 -1.39 -12.09
N THR A 225 21.09 -2.26 -12.48
CA THR A 225 20.95 -3.72 -12.36
C THR A 225 21.92 -4.26 -11.31
N ALA A 226 21.38 -4.96 -10.31
CA ALA A 226 22.12 -5.69 -9.28
C ALA A 226 22.09 -7.19 -9.61
N VAL A 227 23.25 -7.80 -9.87
CA VAL A 227 23.33 -9.22 -10.24
C VAL A 227 23.69 -10.07 -9.02
N VAL A 228 22.74 -10.87 -8.55
CA VAL A 228 22.94 -11.82 -7.43
C VAL A 228 23.35 -13.20 -7.93
N ALA A 229 24.04 -13.97 -7.08
CA ALA A 229 24.49 -15.32 -7.42
C ALA A 229 23.34 -16.35 -7.46
N GLN A 230 22.33 -16.16 -6.62
CA GLN A 230 21.14 -17.00 -6.51
C GLN A 230 19.98 -16.10 -6.07
N ALA A 231 18.81 -16.24 -6.68
CA ALA A 231 17.58 -15.62 -6.21
C ALA A 231 16.85 -16.55 -5.24
N GLN A 232 16.17 -15.97 -4.27
CA GLN A 232 15.22 -16.64 -3.38
C GLN A 232 13.87 -15.93 -3.53
N ALA A 233 12.81 -16.70 -3.81
CA ALA A 233 11.44 -16.21 -3.80
C ALA A 233 10.96 -16.00 -2.35
N TYR A 234 9.95 -15.15 -2.17
CA TYR A 234 9.25 -15.07 -0.89
C TYR A 234 8.51 -16.39 -0.61
N THR A 235 8.49 -16.81 0.65
CA THR A 235 7.80 -18.02 1.12
C THR A 235 6.75 -17.73 2.18
N GLY A 236 6.73 -16.51 2.72
CA GLY A 236 5.69 -16.01 3.61
C GLY A 236 5.15 -14.69 3.10
N LEU A 237 3.88 -14.44 3.41
CA LEU A 237 3.11 -13.26 3.02
C LEU A 237 2.57 -12.59 4.27
N ASP A 238 2.90 -11.32 4.46
CA ASP A 238 2.23 -10.43 5.40
C ASP A 238 1.26 -9.57 4.59
N LEU A 239 -0.04 -9.79 4.83
CA LEU A 239 -1.12 -9.06 4.20
C LEU A 239 -1.81 -8.22 5.27
N CYS A 240 -1.89 -6.91 5.07
CA CYS A 240 -2.61 -6.01 5.97
C CYS A 240 -3.69 -5.25 5.21
N PHE A 241 -4.93 -5.27 5.70
CA PHE A 241 -5.94 -4.32 5.27
C PHE A 241 -6.01 -3.15 6.26
N MET A 242 -6.02 -1.93 5.73
CA MET A 242 -6.21 -0.69 6.46
C MET A 242 -7.51 -0.09 5.91
N VAL A 243 -8.60 -0.20 6.66
CA VAL A 243 -9.95 0.05 6.14
C VAL A 243 -10.57 1.23 6.87
N ASP A 244 -11.06 2.16 6.09
CA ASP A 244 -11.86 3.28 6.54
C ASP A 244 -13.22 2.79 7.09
N THR A 245 -13.64 3.34 8.23
CA THR A 245 -14.88 2.98 8.93
C THR A 245 -15.65 4.19 9.44
N THR A 246 -15.47 5.35 8.82
CA THR A 246 -16.34 6.53 9.04
C THR A 246 -17.73 6.33 8.43
N GLY A 247 -18.65 7.26 8.73
CA GLY A 247 -20.03 7.18 8.28
C GLY A 247 -20.26 7.30 6.77
N SER A 248 -19.30 7.82 5.98
CA SER A 248 -19.41 7.89 4.51
C SER A 248 -19.29 6.50 3.87
N MET A 249 -18.38 5.67 4.37
CA MET A 249 -18.14 4.30 3.93
C MET A 249 -19.28 3.31 4.29
N ALA A 250 -20.36 3.77 4.94
CA ALA A 250 -21.37 2.89 5.55
C ALA A 250 -22.21 2.07 4.56
N ASP A 251 -22.41 2.55 3.33
CA ASP A 251 -23.11 1.82 2.27
C ASP A 251 -22.22 0.76 1.60
N GLU A 252 -20.91 1.01 1.52
CA GLU A 252 -19.92 0.10 0.92
C GLU A 252 -19.36 -0.93 1.94
N LEU A 253 -19.19 -0.57 3.21
CA LEU A 253 -18.48 -1.40 4.21
C LEU A 253 -19.05 -2.80 4.37
N LEU A 254 -20.38 -2.98 4.30
CA LEU A 254 -21.00 -4.31 4.39
C LEU A 254 -20.68 -5.21 3.19
N TYR A 255 -20.50 -4.63 2.00
CA TYR A 255 -20.05 -5.36 0.82
C TYR A 255 -18.54 -5.60 0.91
N LEU A 256 -17.75 -4.56 1.21
CA LEU A 256 -16.30 -4.67 1.41
C LEU A 256 -15.93 -5.76 2.42
N GLN A 257 -16.62 -5.85 3.56
CA GLN A 257 -16.40 -6.94 4.53
C GLN A 257 -16.58 -8.34 3.91
N SER A 258 -17.59 -8.53 3.06
CA SER A 258 -17.83 -9.80 2.37
C SER A 258 -16.79 -10.06 1.27
N GLU A 259 -16.45 -9.05 0.47
CA GLU A 259 -15.42 -9.16 -0.59
C GLU A 259 -14.04 -9.46 0.01
N LEU A 260 -13.63 -8.76 1.08
CA LEU A 260 -12.35 -8.98 1.74
C LEU A 260 -12.27 -10.36 2.43
N ASP A 261 -13.37 -10.85 3.02
CA ASP A 261 -13.45 -12.20 3.61
C ASP A 261 -13.26 -13.31 2.56
N ASP A 262 -13.81 -13.10 1.35
CA ASP A 262 -13.61 -13.99 0.19
C ASP A 262 -12.18 -13.88 -0.38
N VAL A 263 -11.64 -12.68 -0.53
CA VAL A 263 -10.23 -12.45 -0.96
C VAL A 263 -9.27 -13.21 -0.05
N ILE A 264 -9.42 -13.08 1.28
CA ILE A 264 -8.59 -13.79 2.25
C ILE A 264 -8.68 -15.31 2.03
N GLY A 265 -9.90 -15.86 1.88
CA GLY A 265 -10.11 -17.29 1.64
C GLY A 265 -9.52 -17.77 0.31
N ARG A 266 -9.62 -16.97 -0.76
CA ARG A 266 -9.09 -17.28 -2.10
C ARG A 266 -7.57 -17.20 -2.16
N VAL A 267 -6.95 -16.21 -1.52
CA VAL A 267 -5.48 -16.11 -1.40
C VAL A 267 -4.91 -17.32 -0.65
N GLN A 268 -5.55 -17.77 0.43
CA GLN A 268 -5.16 -19.01 1.11
C GLN A 268 -5.29 -20.26 0.22
N ALA A 269 -6.29 -20.29 -0.67
CA ALA A 269 -6.53 -21.42 -1.58
C ALA A 269 -5.59 -21.44 -2.79
N GLU A 270 -5.20 -20.26 -3.32
CA GLU A 270 -4.24 -20.14 -4.44
C GLU A 270 -2.80 -20.43 -3.97
N PHE A 271 -2.44 -20.04 -2.74
CA PHE A 271 -1.09 -20.20 -2.19
C PHE A 271 -1.06 -21.08 -0.92
N PRO A 272 -1.42 -22.39 -1.01
CA PRO A 272 -1.52 -23.27 0.16
C PRO A 272 -0.19 -23.55 0.87
N GLU A 273 0.94 -23.33 0.20
CA GLU A 273 2.30 -23.49 0.74
C GLU A 273 2.90 -22.16 1.26
N ALA A 274 2.17 -21.05 1.20
CA ALA A 274 2.62 -19.76 1.69
C ALA A 274 2.39 -19.63 3.21
N ASP A 275 3.40 -19.16 3.93
CA ASP A 275 3.27 -18.77 5.34
C ASP A 275 2.56 -17.41 5.44
N ILE A 276 1.23 -17.43 5.35
CA ILE A 276 0.37 -16.24 5.37
C ILE A 276 0.10 -15.79 6.80
N SER A 277 0.36 -14.52 7.08
CA SER A 277 -0.05 -13.83 8.30
C SER A 277 -0.88 -12.61 7.93
N LEU A 278 -2.02 -12.42 8.61
CA LEU A 278 -2.97 -11.35 8.33
C LEU A 278 -2.94 -10.33 9.46
N GLY A 279 -2.78 -9.07 9.11
CA GLY A 279 -3.01 -7.90 9.97
C GLY A 279 -4.28 -7.18 9.53
N LEU A 280 -4.99 -6.54 10.47
CA LEU A 280 -6.17 -5.74 10.18
C LEU A 280 -6.13 -4.45 10.97
N LEU A 281 -6.40 -3.32 10.31
CA LEU A 281 -6.48 -2.01 10.91
C LEU A 281 -7.73 -1.31 10.40
N PHE A 282 -8.47 -0.70 11.32
CA PHE A 282 -9.65 0.11 11.05
C PHE A 282 -9.44 1.50 11.64
N TYR A 283 -9.91 2.53 10.95
CA TYR A 283 -9.81 3.90 11.44
C TYR A 283 -11.11 4.68 11.26
N ARG A 284 -11.23 5.76 12.03
CA ARG A 284 -12.21 6.84 11.90
C ARG A 284 -11.47 8.15 12.15
N ASP A 285 -12.14 9.23 12.56
CA ASP A 285 -11.51 10.54 12.71
C ASP A 285 -11.34 11.03 14.16
N GLU A 286 -10.69 12.18 14.32
CA GLU A 286 -10.41 12.82 15.60
C GLU A 286 -11.68 13.22 16.37
N GLY A 287 -11.90 12.56 17.50
CA GLY A 287 -13.04 12.82 18.39
C GLY A 287 -14.13 11.76 18.34
N ASP A 288 -14.01 10.78 17.44
CA ASP A 288 -14.84 9.58 17.40
C ASP A 288 -14.53 8.60 18.56
N GLU A 289 -15.29 7.50 18.62
CA GLU A 289 -15.09 6.38 19.54
C GLU A 289 -13.63 5.85 19.56
N TYR A 290 -12.97 5.87 18.39
CA TYR A 290 -11.55 5.56 18.21
C TYR A 290 -11.04 6.26 16.95
N VAL A 291 -9.77 6.70 16.95
CA VAL A 291 -9.09 7.11 15.71
C VAL A 291 -8.56 5.87 14.99
N VAL A 292 -7.86 4.96 15.70
CA VAL A 292 -7.33 3.70 15.15
C VAL A 292 -7.68 2.52 16.05
N ARG A 293 -8.08 1.41 15.42
CA ARG A 293 -8.33 0.10 16.04
C ARG A 293 -7.66 -0.99 15.20
N SER A 294 -6.64 -1.65 15.75
CA SER A 294 -5.85 -2.65 15.02
C SER A 294 -5.82 -4.04 15.68
N SER A 295 -5.49 -5.04 14.87
CA SER A 295 -5.24 -6.42 15.23
C SER A 295 -3.99 -6.87 14.48
N ASP A 296 -2.91 -7.10 15.22
CA ASP A 296 -1.56 -7.35 14.69
C ASP A 296 -1.46 -8.68 13.92
N PHE A 297 -0.37 -8.86 13.18
CA PHE A 297 -0.14 -10.01 12.32
C PHE A 297 -0.25 -11.35 13.05
N THR A 298 -1.20 -12.19 12.61
CA THR A 298 -1.38 -13.56 13.10
C THR A 298 -1.68 -14.55 11.96
N PRO A 299 -1.18 -15.80 12.05
CA PRO A 299 -1.61 -16.90 11.18
C PRO A 299 -3.01 -17.45 11.55
N ASP A 300 -3.63 -16.99 12.66
CA ASP A 300 -5.04 -17.31 12.95
C ASP A 300 -5.97 -16.44 12.11
N ILE A 301 -6.09 -16.83 10.84
CA ILE A 301 -6.95 -16.17 9.86
C ILE A 301 -8.43 -16.25 10.28
N ALA A 302 -8.86 -17.27 11.03
CA ALA A 302 -10.24 -17.36 11.51
C ALA A 302 -10.55 -16.30 12.58
N ALA A 303 -9.59 -16.02 13.48
CA ALA A 303 -9.70 -14.91 14.42
C ALA A 303 -9.73 -13.55 13.72
N GLN A 304 -8.86 -13.34 12.71
CA GLN A 304 -8.86 -12.08 11.95
C GLN A 304 -10.12 -11.88 11.13
N ARG A 305 -10.65 -12.92 10.46
CA ARG A 305 -11.95 -12.86 9.79
C ARG A 305 -13.05 -12.47 10.78
N LYS A 306 -13.10 -13.06 11.97
CA LYS A 306 -14.05 -12.65 13.03
C LYS A 306 -13.88 -11.17 13.43
N PHE A 307 -12.66 -10.63 13.45
CA PHE A 307 -12.39 -9.23 13.76
C PHE A 307 -12.82 -8.28 12.64
N LEU A 308 -12.50 -8.56 11.36
CA LEU A 308 -13.03 -7.85 10.19
C LEU A 308 -14.55 -7.78 10.22
N LEU A 309 -15.16 -8.95 10.40
CA LEU A 309 -16.60 -9.16 10.40
C LEU A 309 -17.31 -8.58 11.66
N ALA A 310 -16.60 -7.90 12.56
CA ALA A 310 -17.16 -7.26 13.75
C ALA A 310 -17.17 -5.72 13.69
N GLN A 311 -16.65 -5.10 12.63
CA GLN A 311 -16.62 -3.64 12.50
C GLN A 311 -17.93 -3.09 11.92
N GLU A 312 -18.22 -1.83 12.25
CA GLU A 312 -19.39 -1.09 11.80
C GLU A 312 -18.96 0.35 11.48
N ALA A 313 -19.53 0.93 10.42
CA ALA A 313 -19.27 2.31 10.02
C ALA A 313 -20.03 3.28 10.93
N ASP A 314 -19.34 4.26 11.51
CA ASP A 314 -19.93 5.32 12.34
C ASP A 314 -18.91 6.47 12.48
N GLY A 315 -19.33 7.62 12.99
CA GLY A 315 -18.43 8.76 13.21
C GLY A 315 -18.04 9.50 11.93
N GLY A 316 -16.94 10.24 12.00
CA GLY A 316 -16.55 11.28 11.05
C GLY A 316 -17.46 12.52 11.13
N GLY A 317 -17.38 13.38 10.12
CA GLY A 317 -18.27 14.54 10.00
C GLY A 317 -17.67 15.70 9.20
N ASP A 318 -16.35 15.77 9.15
CA ASP A 318 -15.56 16.52 8.18
C ASP A 318 -14.90 15.61 7.13
N TYR A 319 -14.34 16.27 6.12
CA TYR A 319 -13.52 15.72 5.04
C TYR A 319 -12.42 16.78 4.88
N PRO A 320 -11.15 16.52 5.22
CA PRO A 320 -10.42 15.23 5.23
C PRO A 320 -10.63 14.33 6.48
N GLU A 321 -9.82 13.27 6.62
CA GLU A 321 -9.84 12.30 7.73
C GLU A 321 -8.44 11.95 8.33
N ALA A 322 -8.38 11.10 9.37
CA ALA A 322 -7.16 10.68 10.08
C ALA A 322 -6.27 9.61 9.36
N VAL A 323 -6.29 9.54 8.03
CA VAL A 323 -5.58 8.53 7.20
C VAL A 323 -4.08 8.41 7.54
N HIS A 324 -3.44 9.52 7.94
CA HIS A 324 -2.02 9.56 8.32
C HIS A 324 -1.71 8.78 9.61
N GLU A 325 -2.58 8.85 10.63
CA GLU A 325 -2.42 8.06 11.87
C GLU A 325 -2.67 6.58 11.61
N ALA A 326 -3.65 6.25 10.77
CA ALA A 326 -3.92 4.90 10.32
C ALA A 326 -2.73 4.28 9.56
N LEU A 327 -2.09 5.05 8.66
CA LEU A 327 -0.89 4.63 7.95
C LEU A 327 0.30 4.45 8.90
N GLU A 328 0.55 5.39 9.81
CA GLU A 328 1.61 5.27 10.81
C GLU A 328 1.43 4.01 11.68
N ALA A 329 0.21 3.77 12.16
CA ALA A 329 -0.13 2.61 12.95
C ALA A 329 -0.01 1.29 12.15
N ALA A 330 -0.39 1.28 10.87
CA ALA A 330 -0.22 0.13 9.99
C ALA A 330 1.27 -0.21 9.77
N LEU A 331 2.14 0.79 9.63
CA LEU A 331 3.59 0.60 9.52
C LEU A 331 4.25 0.19 10.85
N ASN A 332 3.57 0.40 11.98
CA ASN A 332 4.04 0.01 13.32
C ASN A 332 3.58 -1.41 13.74
N LEU A 333 2.81 -2.11 12.92
CA LEU A 333 2.49 -3.53 13.12
C LEU A 333 3.74 -4.43 13.00
N SER A 334 3.65 -5.67 13.49
CA SER A 334 4.76 -6.64 13.58
C SER A 334 5.11 -7.31 12.24
N TRP A 335 5.36 -6.51 11.20
CA TRP A 335 5.77 -6.97 9.87
C TRP A 335 7.03 -7.86 9.95
N ARG A 336 6.97 -9.09 9.41
CA ARG A 336 8.05 -10.07 9.53
C ARG A 336 9.23 -9.72 8.60
N GLU A 337 10.42 -10.22 8.94
CA GLU A 337 11.57 -10.14 8.03
C GLU A 337 11.51 -11.26 6.99
N GLY A 338 11.91 -10.97 5.75
CA GLY A 338 12.00 -11.96 4.67
C GLY A 338 10.66 -12.44 4.09
N THR A 339 9.54 -11.88 4.53
CA THR A 339 8.22 -12.06 3.91
C THR A 339 7.98 -11.06 2.78
N ARG A 340 7.05 -11.38 1.88
CA ARG A 340 6.43 -10.34 1.07
C ARG A 340 5.47 -9.56 1.95
N LYS A 341 5.54 -8.23 1.91
CA LYS A 341 4.67 -7.34 2.65
C LYS A 341 3.75 -6.56 1.71
N ILE A 342 2.44 -6.64 1.93
CA ILE A 342 1.41 -5.93 1.16
C ILE A 342 0.47 -5.23 2.16
N LEU A 343 0.36 -3.91 2.04
CA LEU A 343 -0.61 -3.08 2.75
C LEU A 343 -1.69 -2.64 1.76
N ILE A 344 -2.96 -2.81 2.12
CA ILE A 344 -4.13 -2.48 1.29
C ILE A 344 -4.97 -1.44 2.04
N PRO A 345 -4.70 -0.13 1.85
CA PRO A 345 -5.62 0.93 2.24
C PRO A 345 -6.94 0.81 1.46
N VAL A 346 -8.08 1.00 2.11
CA VAL A 346 -9.42 1.05 1.49
C VAL A 346 -10.14 2.26 2.07
N LEU A 347 -10.35 3.32 1.26
CA LEU A 347 -10.75 4.65 1.75
C LEU A 347 -11.33 5.56 0.66
N ASP A 348 -12.08 6.58 1.09
CA ASP A 348 -12.73 7.62 0.26
C ASP A 348 -12.15 9.04 0.44
N ALA A 349 -11.50 9.33 1.56
CA ALA A 349 -11.04 10.68 1.94
C ALA A 349 -9.50 10.84 1.99
N PRO A 350 -8.96 12.06 1.80
CA PRO A 350 -7.54 12.32 2.02
C PRO A 350 -7.24 12.46 3.53
N PRO A 351 -5.97 12.36 3.95
CA PRO A 351 -5.53 12.82 5.27
C PRO A 351 -5.78 14.32 5.49
N HIS A 352 -6.00 14.70 6.76
CA HIS A 352 -5.96 16.10 7.23
C HIS A 352 -4.65 16.83 6.88
N ASP A 353 -4.72 18.15 6.69
CA ASP A 353 -3.55 19.00 6.43
C ASP A 353 -2.71 19.23 7.71
N GLN A 354 -3.39 19.41 8.84
CA GLN A 354 -2.87 19.69 10.17
C GLN A 354 -3.93 19.31 11.21
N ASN A 355 -3.52 18.97 12.44
CA ASN A 355 -4.42 18.76 13.56
C ASN A 355 -3.94 19.44 14.84
N ALA A 356 -4.58 19.14 15.98
CA ALA A 356 -4.26 19.75 17.26
C ALA A 356 -2.84 19.41 17.79
N GLN A 357 -2.20 18.34 17.28
CA GLN A 357 -0.88 17.87 17.72
C GLN A 357 0.20 17.96 16.63
N ARG A 358 -0.18 17.88 15.35
CA ARG A 358 0.71 17.83 14.18
C ARG A 358 0.43 19.01 13.25
N GLN A 359 1.46 19.73 12.86
CA GLN A 359 1.35 20.98 12.07
C GLN A 359 1.74 20.82 10.60
N ASP A 360 2.20 19.63 10.19
CA ASP A 360 2.65 19.31 8.84
C ASP A 360 2.40 17.82 8.55
N ILE A 361 1.11 17.43 8.55
CA ILE A 361 0.69 16.06 8.22
C ILE A 361 1.06 15.75 6.76
N ARG A 362 1.13 16.79 5.91
CA ARG A 362 1.45 16.65 4.49
C ARG A 362 2.85 16.12 4.25
N ALA A 363 3.88 16.69 4.86
CA ALA A 363 5.23 16.16 4.73
C ALA A 363 5.37 14.80 5.42
N GLU A 364 4.73 14.63 6.57
CA GLU A 364 4.72 13.37 7.33
C GLU A 364 4.15 12.20 6.51
N PHE A 365 3.04 12.39 5.81
CA PHE A 365 2.45 11.35 4.95
C PHE A 365 3.47 10.84 3.92
N GLY A 366 4.22 11.74 3.28
CA GLY A 366 5.30 11.37 2.37
C GLY A 366 6.43 10.61 3.06
N GLU A 367 6.82 11.01 4.27
CA GLU A 367 7.82 10.28 5.08
C GLU A 367 7.37 8.86 5.45
N LEU A 368 6.08 8.66 5.75
CA LEU A 368 5.47 7.35 5.97
C LEU A 368 5.48 6.48 4.70
N VAL A 369 5.18 7.06 3.52
CA VAL A 369 5.26 6.34 2.24
C VAL A 369 6.71 5.93 1.90
N TYR A 370 7.69 6.82 2.12
CA TYR A 370 9.10 6.46 1.95
C TYR A 370 9.58 5.42 2.98
N ARG A 371 9.04 5.43 4.21
CA ARG A 371 9.26 4.38 5.20
C ARG A 371 8.70 3.04 4.72
N ALA A 372 7.47 3.00 4.19
CA ALA A 372 6.84 1.78 3.64
C ALA A 372 7.70 1.16 2.52
N ALA A 373 8.10 1.98 1.54
CA ALA A 373 9.01 1.56 0.47
C ALA A 373 10.35 1.05 1.05
N GLY A 374 10.90 1.79 2.02
CA GLY A 374 12.11 1.43 2.75
C GLY A 374 12.02 0.10 3.48
N GLU A 375 10.86 -0.28 4.02
CA GLU A 375 10.62 -1.54 4.73
C GLU A 375 10.21 -2.71 3.82
N GLY A 376 10.03 -2.46 2.52
CA GLY A 376 9.63 -3.45 1.52
C GLY A 376 8.11 -3.71 1.46
N ILE A 377 7.32 -2.85 2.08
CA ILE A 377 5.86 -2.89 2.08
C ILE A 377 5.37 -2.27 0.77
N ALA A 378 4.73 -3.05 -0.09
CA ALA A 378 4.00 -2.50 -1.22
C ALA A 378 2.62 -2.04 -0.76
N VAL A 379 2.28 -0.78 -1.04
CA VAL A 379 0.98 -0.20 -0.75
C VAL A 379 0.12 -0.34 -1.99
N MET A 380 -0.98 -1.09 -1.89
CA MET A 380 -1.94 -1.33 -2.96
C MET A 380 -3.30 -0.75 -2.55
N PRO A 381 -3.52 0.57 -2.68
CA PRO A 381 -4.74 1.20 -2.23
C PRO A 381 -5.93 0.89 -3.14
N VAL A 382 -7.10 0.79 -2.51
CA VAL A 382 -8.43 0.71 -3.12
C VAL A 382 -9.14 2.04 -2.88
N ALA A 383 -9.30 2.82 -3.94
CA ALA A 383 -10.10 4.05 -3.92
C ALA A 383 -11.59 3.71 -3.94
N ALA A 384 -12.33 4.13 -2.90
CA ALA A 384 -13.76 3.94 -2.75
C ALA A 384 -14.58 5.09 -3.36
N SER A 385 -15.90 5.14 -3.10
CA SER A 385 -16.76 6.22 -3.59
C SER A 385 -16.40 7.56 -2.94
N GLY A 386 -16.25 8.64 -3.71
CA GLY A 386 -15.93 9.98 -3.17
C GLY A 386 -14.46 10.45 -3.24
N VAL A 387 -13.52 9.57 -3.62
CA VAL A 387 -12.08 9.90 -3.76
C VAL A 387 -11.83 11.09 -4.72
N ASP A 388 -11.31 12.19 -4.16
CA ASP A 388 -11.02 13.42 -4.89
C ASP A 388 -9.66 13.40 -5.63
N VAL A 389 -9.30 14.51 -6.27
CA VAL A 389 -8.02 14.67 -6.98
C VAL A 389 -6.81 14.58 -6.04
N CYS A 390 -6.92 15.06 -4.81
CA CYS A 390 -5.85 14.94 -3.81
C CYS A 390 -5.64 13.47 -3.42
N SER A 391 -6.72 12.78 -3.08
CA SER A 391 -6.72 11.36 -2.74
C SER A 391 -6.18 10.50 -3.90
N GLN A 392 -6.59 10.76 -5.15
CA GLN A 392 -6.00 10.09 -6.32
C GLN A 392 -4.49 10.32 -6.45
N TYR A 393 -3.99 11.54 -6.18
CA TYR A 393 -2.56 11.83 -6.20
C TYR A 393 -1.82 11.05 -5.09
N LEU A 394 -2.36 11.03 -3.87
CA LEU A 394 -1.76 10.38 -2.72
C LEU A 394 -1.71 8.85 -2.86
N LEU A 395 -2.83 8.23 -3.22
CA LEU A 395 -2.93 6.78 -3.37
C LEU A 395 -2.04 6.27 -4.51
N ARG A 396 -2.04 6.96 -5.66
CA ARG A 396 -1.21 6.56 -6.81
C ARG A 396 0.28 6.82 -6.57
N SER A 397 0.64 7.94 -5.93
CA SER A 397 2.02 8.18 -5.52
C SER A 397 2.48 7.13 -4.50
N SER A 398 1.62 6.73 -3.56
CA SER A 398 1.93 5.67 -2.59
C SER A 398 2.18 4.32 -3.26
N ALA A 399 1.33 3.92 -4.20
CA ALA A 399 1.52 2.71 -5.01
C ALA A 399 2.82 2.77 -5.84
N LEU A 400 3.04 3.88 -6.54
CA LEU A 400 4.22 4.12 -7.36
C LEU A 400 5.53 4.05 -6.56
N LEU A 401 5.60 4.77 -5.42
CA LEU A 401 6.80 4.85 -4.58
C LEU A 401 7.15 3.50 -3.93
N THR A 402 6.16 2.66 -3.65
CA THR A 402 6.32 1.40 -2.92
C THR A 402 6.37 0.16 -3.82
N GLY A 403 6.19 0.32 -5.14
CA GLY A 403 6.09 -0.79 -6.09
C GLY A 403 4.80 -1.62 -5.92
N GLY A 404 3.74 -0.99 -5.40
CA GLY A 404 2.38 -1.51 -5.39
C GLY A 404 1.61 -1.12 -6.66
N LYS A 405 0.27 -1.23 -6.59
CA LYS A 405 -0.66 -1.00 -7.71
C LYS A 405 -1.88 -0.21 -7.23
N TYR A 406 -2.49 0.58 -8.10
CA TYR A 406 -3.67 1.37 -7.76
C TYR A 406 -4.94 0.61 -8.14
N VAL A 407 -5.86 0.44 -7.20
CA VAL A 407 -7.18 -0.17 -7.41
C VAL A 407 -8.24 0.89 -7.13
N PHE A 408 -9.35 0.83 -7.85
CA PHE A 408 -10.47 1.75 -7.68
C PHE A 408 -11.78 1.02 -7.95
N LEU A 409 -12.81 1.35 -7.17
CA LEU A 409 -14.17 0.84 -7.38
C LEU A 409 -14.80 1.49 -8.63
N THR A 410 -15.76 0.80 -9.25
CA THR A 410 -16.50 1.31 -10.42
C THR A 410 -18.01 1.18 -10.24
N ASP A 411 -18.74 2.13 -10.84
CA ASP A 411 -20.21 2.15 -10.85
C ASP A 411 -20.88 0.98 -11.60
N ASP A 412 -20.13 0.09 -12.29
CA ASP A 412 -20.67 -1.02 -13.09
C ASP A 412 -21.58 -1.96 -12.28
N SER A 413 -21.26 -2.19 -11.00
CA SER A 413 -22.05 -2.99 -10.06
C SER A 413 -23.33 -2.31 -9.58
N GLY A 414 -23.39 -0.98 -9.61
CA GLY A 414 -24.44 -0.19 -8.98
C GLY A 414 -24.46 -0.24 -7.45
N ILE A 415 -23.34 -0.64 -6.82
CA ILE A 415 -23.13 -0.66 -5.36
C ILE A 415 -22.27 0.53 -4.95
N GLY A 416 -22.58 1.14 -3.81
CA GLY A 416 -21.89 2.33 -3.29
C GLY A 416 -22.39 3.66 -3.85
N GLY A 417 -21.73 4.74 -3.45
CA GLY A 417 -21.90 6.06 -4.03
C GLY A 417 -21.38 6.16 -5.47
N THR A 418 -21.55 7.32 -6.11
CA THR A 418 -21.00 7.55 -7.46
C THR A 418 -19.48 7.73 -7.40
N HIS A 419 -18.74 6.94 -8.17
CA HIS A 419 -17.28 7.00 -8.21
C HIS A 419 -16.79 8.10 -9.16
N GLN A 420 -15.77 8.86 -8.74
CA GLN A 420 -15.08 9.73 -9.69
C GLN A 420 -14.25 8.84 -10.63
N LYS A 421 -14.49 8.95 -11.95
CA LYS A 421 -13.65 8.30 -12.97
C LYS A 421 -12.17 8.62 -12.69
N PRO A 422 -11.33 7.59 -12.46
CA PRO A 422 -9.92 7.80 -12.14
C PRO A 422 -9.15 8.30 -13.35
N ALA A 423 -8.09 9.08 -13.10
CA ALA A 423 -7.24 9.64 -14.14
C ALA A 423 -6.24 8.62 -14.72
N VAL A 424 -6.73 7.50 -15.23
CA VAL A 424 -5.96 6.35 -15.75
C VAL A 424 -6.21 6.13 -17.25
N GLY A 425 -5.44 5.26 -17.90
CA GLY A 425 -5.67 4.85 -19.29
C GLY A 425 -6.81 3.83 -19.43
N GLU A 426 -6.83 3.07 -20.53
CA GLU A 426 -7.78 1.97 -20.70
C GLU A 426 -7.54 0.86 -19.67
N TYR A 427 -8.61 0.34 -19.05
CA TYR A 427 -8.57 -0.72 -18.05
C TYR A 427 -9.69 -1.74 -18.27
N THR A 428 -9.55 -2.91 -17.66
CA THR A 428 -10.59 -3.95 -17.60
C THR A 428 -11.35 -3.81 -16.27
N VAL A 429 -12.68 -3.88 -16.31
CA VAL A 429 -13.50 -3.95 -15.09
C VAL A 429 -13.62 -5.41 -14.67
N GLU A 430 -13.22 -5.71 -13.44
CA GLU A 430 -13.28 -7.05 -12.83
C GLU A 430 -14.20 -7.01 -11.60
N TYR A 431 -14.57 -8.17 -11.03
CA TYR A 431 -15.08 -8.18 -9.66
C TYR A 431 -13.96 -7.80 -8.68
N LEU A 432 -14.28 -7.02 -7.64
CA LEU A 432 -13.31 -6.50 -6.68
C LEU A 432 -12.48 -7.62 -6.02
N ASN A 433 -13.13 -8.68 -5.56
CA ASN A 433 -12.46 -9.83 -4.98
C ASN A 433 -11.50 -10.51 -5.97
N SER A 434 -11.92 -10.71 -7.22
CA SER A 434 -11.07 -11.31 -8.26
C SER A 434 -9.90 -10.42 -8.64
N CYS A 435 -10.11 -9.10 -8.75
CA CYS A 435 -9.05 -8.10 -8.92
C CYS A 435 -8.02 -8.17 -7.77
N LEU A 436 -8.48 -8.11 -6.51
CA LEU A 436 -7.59 -8.14 -5.35
C LEU A 436 -6.82 -9.45 -5.24
N VAL A 437 -7.46 -10.62 -5.45
CA VAL A 437 -6.77 -11.93 -5.46
C VAL A 437 -5.68 -11.95 -6.54
N ARG A 438 -6.02 -11.52 -7.76
CA ARG A 438 -5.08 -11.44 -8.89
C ARG A 438 -3.87 -10.58 -8.55
N LEU A 439 -4.08 -9.37 -8.04
CA LEU A 439 -3.01 -8.41 -7.74
C LEU A 439 -2.17 -8.79 -6.51
N ILE A 440 -2.79 -9.36 -5.46
CA ILE A 440 -2.06 -9.93 -4.31
C ILE A 440 -1.13 -11.05 -4.79
N GLY A 441 -1.62 -11.92 -5.68
CA GLY A 441 -0.80 -12.97 -6.31
C GLY A 441 0.38 -12.40 -7.08
N GLU A 442 0.15 -11.44 -7.98
CA GLU A 442 1.20 -10.75 -8.75
C GLU A 442 2.27 -10.10 -7.84
N LEU A 443 1.85 -9.47 -6.74
CA LEU A 443 2.77 -8.86 -5.77
C LEU A 443 3.51 -9.91 -4.92
N TYR A 444 2.94 -11.09 -4.71
CA TYR A 444 3.50 -12.19 -3.94
C TYR A 444 4.55 -13.00 -4.70
N ASP A 445 4.24 -13.45 -5.92
CA ASP A 445 5.10 -14.32 -6.72
C ASP A 445 5.82 -13.62 -7.89
N GLY A 446 5.41 -12.39 -8.25
CA GLY A 446 6.01 -11.61 -9.33
C GLY A 446 5.54 -12.02 -10.73
N VAL A 447 4.55 -12.90 -10.85
CA VAL A 447 3.99 -13.40 -12.11
C VAL A 447 2.75 -12.58 -12.49
N GLU A 448 2.86 -11.79 -13.56
CA GLU A 448 1.74 -11.02 -14.12
C GLU A 448 0.58 -11.94 -14.56
N ARG A 449 -0.66 -11.57 -14.20
CA ARG A 449 -1.88 -12.33 -14.49
C ARG A 449 -2.82 -11.45 -15.33
N PRO A 450 -3.43 -11.99 -16.41
CA PRO A 450 -4.37 -11.20 -17.21
C PRO A 450 -5.62 -10.85 -16.40
N ALA A 451 -6.11 -9.62 -16.54
CA ALA A 451 -7.39 -9.21 -15.98
C ALA A 451 -8.56 -9.91 -16.70
N VAL A 452 -9.65 -10.18 -15.99
CA VAL A 452 -10.85 -10.87 -16.52
C VAL A 452 -12.06 -9.96 -16.40
N ASP A 453 -12.67 -9.60 -17.54
CA ASP A 453 -13.90 -8.78 -17.55
C ASP A 453 -14.98 -9.47 -16.71
N TRP A 454 -15.54 -8.77 -15.73
CA TRP A 454 -16.53 -9.30 -14.79
C TRP A 454 -17.75 -9.95 -15.47
N ARG A 455 -18.07 -9.53 -16.70
CA ARG A 455 -19.16 -10.09 -17.52
C ARG A 455 -18.84 -11.46 -18.11
N GLN A 456 -17.60 -11.92 -17.99
CA GLN A 456 -17.07 -13.19 -18.49
C GLN A 456 -16.73 -14.17 -17.36
N GLU A 457 -16.75 -13.71 -16.10
CA GLU A 457 -16.58 -14.55 -14.91
C GLU A 457 -17.94 -15.24 -14.57
N THR A 458 -17.92 -16.55 -14.28
CA THR A 458 -19.12 -17.42 -14.23
C THR A 458 -19.13 -18.36 -13.03
#